data_AF-A0A7X0Z612-F1
#
_entry.id   AF-A0A7X0Z612-F1
#
_cell.length_a   1.000
_cell.length_b   1.000
_cell.length_c   1.000
_cell.angle_alpha   90.00
_cell.angle_beta   90.00
_cell.angle_gamma   90.00
#
_symmetry.space_group_name_H-M   'P 1'
#
loop_
_entity.id
_entity.type
_entity.pdbx_description
1 polymer ?
#
loop_
_entity_poly.entity_id
_entity_poly.type
_entity_poly.pdbx_seq_one_letter_code
_entity_poly.pdbx_strand_id
1 'polypeptide(L)'
;MKKIIIFVVVILTIFAIGCSNDAEQAKPITSWKNEDNEVSKQEFAELTKNNNALEYKDGKFVIHDKKAVIKSRADDATTYFVQNAYIPIKAAQAIVKKEDWTKDELLTRYAGAAQNITEKGKTVEAFFITGPRGYGELRVTFDGDKVKSMTNTFQE
;
A
#
# COMPACT_ATOMS: atom_id res chain seq x y z
N MET A 1 30.42 -17.08 61.96
CA MET A 1 30.34 -17.18 60.49
C MET A 1 29.08 -17.95 60.11
N LYS A 2 28.28 -17.39 59.19
CA LYS A 2 27.36 -18.02 58.22
C LYS A 2 26.19 -17.05 57.98
N LYS A 3 26.32 -16.23 56.92
CA LYS A 3 25.25 -15.39 56.38
C LYS A 3 24.30 -16.30 55.61
N ILE A 4 23.00 -16.27 55.91
CA ILE A 4 21.96 -16.91 55.10
C ILE A 4 21.31 -15.78 54.30
N ILE A 5 21.52 -15.79 52.98
CA ILE A 5 20.87 -14.88 52.03
C ILE A 5 19.72 -15.67 51.41
N ILE A 6 18.48 -15.26 51.68
CA ILE A 6 17.28 -15.83 51.08
C ILE A 6 17.10 -15.15 49.72
N PHE A 7 17.35 -15.90 48.64
CA PHE A 7 17.10 -15.47 47.26
C PHE A 7 15.61 -15.64 46.97
N VAL A 8 14.86 -14.53 46.97
CA VAL A 8 13.47 -14.51 46.49
C VAL A 8 13.50 -14.46 44.97
N VAL A 9 13.28 -15.61 44.33
CA VAL A 9 13.10 -15.70 42.89
C VAL A 9 11.65 -15.29 42.58
N VAL A 10 11.47 -14.03 42.18
CA VAL A 10 10.21 -13.57 41.58
C VAL A 10 10.16 -14.12 40.15
N ILE A 11 9.43 -15.23 39.96
CA ILE A 11 9.08 -15.72 38.62
C ILE A 11 8.00 -14.78 38.08
N LEU A 12 8.41 -13.72 37.40
CA LEU A 12 7.55 -12.96 36.50
C LEU A 12 7.20 -13.86 35.32
N THR A 13 6.07 -14.56 35.41
CA THR A 13 5.40 -15.14 34.25
C THR A 13 4.97 -14.00 33.35
N ILE A 14 5.82 -13.65 32.39
CA ILE A 14 5.46 -12.81 31.26
C ILE A 14 4.43 -13.62 30.48
N PHE A 15 3.17 -13.20 30.53
CA PHE A 15 2.18 -13.58 29.53
C PHE A 15 2.71 -13.10 28.19
N ALA A 16 3.49 -13.94 27.51
CA ALA A 16 3.64 -13.86 26.08
C ALA A 16 2.24 -14.11 25.51
N ILE A 17 1.50 -13.03 25.28
CA ILE A 17 0.41 -13.02 24.33
C ILE A 17 1.09 -13.29 22.99
N GLY A 18 1.26 -14.57 22.70
CA GLY A 18 1.58 -15.05 21.37
C GLY A 18 0.40 -14.71 20.50
N CYS A 19 0.34 -13.48 20.00
CA CYS A 19 -0.28 -13.22 18.72
C CYS A 19 0.64 -13.86 17.67
N SER A 20 0.52 -15.18 17.52
CA SER A 20 0.99 -15.88 16.33
C SER A 20 0.06 -15.48 15.18
N ASN A 21 0.22 -14.26 14.70
CA ASN A 21 -0.12 -13.94 13.33
C ASN A 21 1.21 -13.84 12.59
N ASP A 22 1.76 -15.01 12.23
CA ASP A 22 2.67 -15.13 11.08
C ASP A 22 1.89 -14.87 9.77
N ALA A 23 1.05 -13.83 9.75
CA ALA A 23 0.61 -13.22 8.53
C ALA A 23 1.86 -12.50 8.02
N GLU A 24 2.45 -13.02 6.95
CA GLU A 24 3.59 -12.42 6.29
C GLU A 24 3.31 -10.91 6.12
N GLN A 25 4.02 -10.08 6.88
CA GLN A 25 3.79 -8.64 6.86
C GLN A 25 3.96 -8.16 5.43
N ALA A 26 2.93 -7.49 4.90
CA ALA A 26 3.00 -6.92 3.56
C ALA A 26 4.24 -6.03 3.46
N LYS A 27 5.01 -6.19 2.37
CA LYS A 27 6.19 -5.37 2.08
C LYS A 27 5.92 -4.51 0.85
N PRO A 28 6.44 -3.27 0.83
CA PRO A 28 6.30 -2.40 -0.34
C PRO A 28 7.07 -2.97 -1.53
N ILE A 29 6.50 -2.82 -2.73
CA ILE A 29 7.20 -3.09 -3.98
C ILE A 29 8.14 -1.93 -4.28
N THR A 30 9.44 -2.17 -4.21
CA THR A 30 10.47 -1.14 -4.43
C THR A 30 10.98 -1.09 -5.87
N SER A 31 10.68 -2.11 -6.68
CA SER A 31 11.12 -2.22 -8.08
C SER A 31 9.99 -2.74 -8.95
N TRP A 32 9.63 -1.95 -9.96
CA TRP A 32 8.54 -2.23 -10.90
C TRP A 32 9.11 -2.75 -12.20
N LYS A 33 8.51 -3.81 -12.74
CA LYS A 33 8.94 -4.44 -14.00
C LYS A 33 7.94 -4.13 -15.10
N ASN A 34 8.46 -3.90 -16.30
CA ASN A 34 7.61 -3.82 -17.48
C ASN A 34 7.19 -5.25 -17.85
N GLU A 35 5.94 -5.57 -17.52
CA GLU A 35 5.32 -6.87 -17.82
C GLU A 35 4.20 -6.75 -18.86
N ASP A 36 4.06 -5.57 -19.46
CA ASP A 36 3.08 -5.25 -20.48
C ASP A 36 3.78 -5.14 -21.84
N ASN A 37 3.44 -6.06 -22.76
CA ASN A 37 4.05 -6.11 -24.09
C ASN A 37 3.63 -4.93 -24.98
N GLU A 38 2.56 -4.23 -24.61
CA GLU A 38 2.02 -3.09 -25.35
C GLU A 38 2.57 -1.75 -24.83
N VAL A 39 3.31 -1.75 -23.72
CA VAL A 39 3.99 -0.57 -23.16
C VAL A 39 5.47 -0.63 -23.50
N SER A 40 5.97 0.37 -24.23
CA SER A 40 7.40 0.43 -24.57
C SER A 40 8.27 0.62 -23.32
N LYS A 41 9.56 0.25 -23.38
CA LYS A 41 10.50 0.49 -22.25
C LYS A 41 10.60 1.97 -21.87
N GLN A 42 10.56 2.87 -22.85
CA GLN A 42 10.64 4.32 -22.63
C GLN A 42 9.36 4.84 -21.96
N GLU A 43 8.20 4.41 -22.45
CA GLU A 43 6.90 4.75 -21.87
C GLU A 43 6.78 4.22 -20.44
N PHE A 44 7.17 2.96 -20.20
CA PHE A 44 7.17 2.39 -18.86
C PHE A 44 8.06 3.19 -17.90
N ALA A 45 9.27 3.56 -18.31
CA ALA A 45 10.18 4.34 -17.49
C ALA A 45 9.61 5.72 -17.15
N GLU A 46 8.95 6.39 -18.11
CA GLU A 46 8.32 7.69 -17.89
C GLU A 46 7.11 7.58 -16.96
N LEU A 47 6.22 6.61 -17.20
CA LEU A 47 5.00 6.40 -16.42
C LEU A 47 5.26 5.88 -15.00
N THR A 48 6.43 5.29 -14.73
CA THR A 48 6.81 4.77 -13.41
C THR A 48 7.87 5.60 -12.71
N LYS A 49 8.32 6.73 -13.28
CA LYS A 49 9.45 7.51 -12.76
C LYS A 49 9.26 8.01 -11.33
N ASN A 50 8.00 8.19 -10.92
CA ASN A 50 7.61 8.65 -9.59
C ASN A 50 6.91 7.57 -8.78
N ASN A 51 6.92 6.31 -9.24
CA ASN A 51 6.50 5.22 -8.38
C ASN A 51 7.34 5.24 -7.09
N ASN A 52 6.72 4.90 -5.97
CA ASN A 52 7.29 4.91 -4.63
C ASN A 52 7.62 6.31 -4.07
N ALA A 53 7.22 7.39 -4.75
CA ALA A 53 7.24 8.74 -4.17
C ALA A 53 6.29 8.88 -2.96
N LEU A 54 5.30 8.00 -2.86
CA LEU A 54 4.38 7.83 -1.75
C LEU A 54 4.47 6.39 -1.22
N GLU A 55 4.55 6.22 0.10
CA GLU A 55 4.53 4.93 0.78
C GLU A 55 3.40 4.92 1.81
N TYR A 56 2.79 3.75 2.06
CA TYR A 56 1.95 3.53 3.23
C TYR A 56 2.71 2.67 4.24
N LYS A 57 2.97 3.22 5.43
CA LYS A 57 3.75 2.58 6.48
C LYS A 57 3.22 2.94 7.85
N ASP A 58 3.12 1.95 8.74
CA ASP A 58 2.67 2.12 10.12
C ASP A 58 1.33 2.87 10.21
N GLY A 59 0.40 2.53 9.31
CA GLY A 59 -0.93 3.12 9.23
C GLY A 59 -0.98 4.53 8.60
N LYS A 60 0.11 5.05 8.05
CA LYS A 60 0.24 6.44 7.58
C LYS A 60 0.86 6.55 6.20
N PHE A 61 0.50 7.60 5.48
CA PHE A 61 1.15 7.98 4.22
C PHE A 61 2.43 8.78 4.47
N VAL A 62 3.53 8.32 3.87
CA VAL A 62 4.86 8.94 3.92
C VAL A 62 5.22 9.42 2.52
N ILE A 63 5.52 10.72 2.38
CA ILE A 63 5.94 11.32 1.11
C ILE A 63 7.47 11.34 1.06
N HIS A 64 8.06 10.59 0.13
CA HIS A 64 9.49 10.52 -0.11
C HIS A 64 9.98 11.56 -1.12
N ASP A 65 9.15 11.88 -2.12
CA ASP A 65 9.42 12.94 -3.09
C ASP A 65 8.30 13.99 -3.13
N LYS A 66 8.58 15.15 -2.54
CA LYS A 66 7.63 16.27 -2.47
C LYS A 66 7.38 16.95 -3.82
N LYS A 67 8.23 16.74 -4.83
CA LYS A 67 8.03 17.29 -6.18
C LYS A 67 7.10 16.40 -7.01
N ALA A 68 7.07 15.11 -6.72
CA ALA A 68 6.23 14.14 -7.40
C ALA A 68 4.81 14.05 -6.80
N VAL A 69 4.66 14.35 -5.50
CA VAL A 69 3.38 14.22 -4.77
C VAL A 69 2.75 15.57 -4.47
N ILE A 70 1.53 15.78 -4.97
CA ILE A 70 0.67 16.90 -4.57
C ILE A 70 -0.27 16.42 -3.47
N LYS A 71 -0.16 17.02 -2.29
CA LYS A 71 -1.09 16.82 -1.18
C LYS A 71 -2.10 17.96 -1.14
N SER A 72 -3.38 17.64 -1.23
CA SER A 72 -4.48 18.61 -1.10
C SER A 72 -5.45 18.21 0.01
N ARG A 73 -6.19 19.18 0.53
CA ARG A 73 -7.25 18.97 1.51
C ARG A 73 -8.49 19.76 1.08
N ALA A 74 -9.64 19.10 1.07
CA ALA A 74 -10.95 19.69 0.85
C ALA A 74 -11.90 19.14 1.91
N ASP A 75 -12.46 20.03 2.73
CA ASP A 75 -13.27 19.67 3.89
C ASP A 75 -12.59 18.62 4.79
N ASP A 76 -13.19 17.43 4.89
CA ASP A 76 -12.74 16.27 5.66
C ASP A 76 -11.92 15.27 4.83
N ALA A 77 -11.65 15.58 3.56
CA ALA A 77 -10.89 14.73 2.64
C ALA A 77 -9.45 15.21 2.47
N THR A 78 -8.50 14.28 2.53
CA THR A 78 -7.09 14.49 2.18
C THR A 78 -6.75 13.64 0.96
N THR A 79 -6.20 14.26 -0.08
CA THR A 79 -5.84 13.59 -1.33
C THR A 79 -4.35 13.69 -1.58
N TYR A 80 -3.73 12.58 -1.97
CA TYR A 80 -2.36 12.46 -2.43
C TYR A 80 -2.39 12.09 -3.91
N PHE A 81 -1.96 13.01 -4.77
CA PHE A 81 -1.82 12.76 -6.19
C PHE A 81 -0.34 12.60 -6.53
N VAL A 82 0.02 11.46 -7.13
CA VAL A 82 1.39 11.17 -7.59
C VAL A 82 1.42 11.31 -9.10
N GLN A 83 2.19 12.29 -9.59
CA GLN A 83 2.38 12.47 -11.03
C GLN A 83 3.12 11.27 -11.61
N ASN A 84 2.72 10.74 -12.77
CA ASN A 84 3.44 9.65 -13.44
C ASN A 84 3.76 8.48 -12.49
N ALA A 85 2.70 7.98 -11.85
CA ALA A 85 2.69 6.72 -11.14
C ALA A 85 1.81 5.72 -11.90
N TYR A 86 2.31 4.50 -12.05
CA TYR A 86 1.73 3.48 -12.92
C TYR A 86 1.91 2.09 -12.29
N ILE A 87 0.84 1.29 -12.28
CA ILE A 87 0.88 -0.10 -11.85
C ILE A 87 1.03 -1.02 -13.08
N PRO A 88 2.03 -1.92 -13.12
CA PRO A 88 2.12 -2.93 -14.18
C PRO A 88 0.86 -3.80 -14.24
N ILE A 89 0.42 -4.14 -15.46
CA ILE A 89 -0.86 -4.83 -15.68
C ILE A 89 -0.99 -6.14 -14.88
N LYS A 90 0.08 -6.93 -14.76
CA LYS A 90 0.05 -8.16 -13.97
C LYS A 90 -0.12 -7.91 -12.47
N ALA A 91 0.44 -6.82 -11.94
CA ALA A 91 0.22 -6.42 -10.56
C ALA A 91 -1.22 -5.94 -10.35
N ALA A 92 -1.78 -5.19 -11.30
CA ALA A 92 -3.19 -4.80 -11.27
C ALA A 92 -4.13 -6.01 -11.29
N GLN A 93 -3.89 -6.98 -12.18
CA GLN A 93 -4.63 -8.25 -12.23
C GLN A 93 -4.49 -9.06 -10.94
N ALA A 94 -3.31 -9.07 -10.31
CA ALA A 94 -3.09 -9.74 -9.03
C ALA A 94 -3.90 -9.10 -7.89
N ILE A 95 -4.10 -7.78 -7.91
CA ILE A 95 -4.98 -7.10 -6.95
C ILE A 95 -6.42 -7.57 -7.14
N VAL A 96 -6.93 -7.59 -8.38
CA VAL A 96 -8.31 -7.98 -8.68
C VAL A 96 -8.59 -9.47 -8.35
N LYS A 97 -7.60 -10.34 -8.55
CA LYS A 97 -7.73 -11.80 -8.27
C LYS A 97 -7.79 -12.15 -6.79
N LYS A 98 -7.40 -11.24 -5.89
CA LYS A 98 -7.49 -11.45 -4.45
C LYS A 98 -8.69 -10.71 -3.87
N GLU A 99 -9.62 -11.45 -3.29
CA GLU A 99 -10.92 -10.92 -2.83
C GLU A 99 -10.87 -10.31 -1.43
N ASP A 100 -9.90 -10.70 -0.60
CA ASP A 100 -9.88 -10.46 0.85
C ASP A 100 -8.78 -9.48 1.31
N TRP A 101 -8.47 -8.47 0.49
CA TRP A 101 -7.52 -7.43 0.87
C TRP A 101 -7.96 -6.69 2.15
N THR A 102 -7.00 -6.51 3.06
CA THR A 102 -7.09 -5.44 4.06
C THR A 102 -6.53 -4.14 3.48
N LYS A 103 -6.98 -3.02 4.03
CA LYS A 103 -6.47 -1.69 3.68
C LYS A 103 -4.97 -1.62 3.93
N ASP A 104 -4.52 -2.10 5.08
CA ASP A 104 -3.10 -2.08 5.43
C ASP A 104 -2.27 -2.97 4.50
N GLU A 105 -2.75 -4.16 4.12
CA GLU A 105 -2.02 -5.08 3.24
C GLU A 105 -1.86 -4.49 1.82
N LEU A 106 -2.95 -4.01 1.23
CA LEU A 106 -2.93 -3.49 -0.14
C LEU A 106 -2.12 -2.20 -0.23
N LEU A 107 -2.36 -1.25 0.68
CA LEU A 107 -1.66 0.03 0.65
C LEU A 107 -0.18 -0.13 0.95
N THR A 108 0.21 -0.98 1.90
CA THR A 108 1.63 -1.22 2.19
C THR A 108 2.34 -1.78 0.97
N ARG A 109 1.70 -2.70 0.21
CA ARG A 109 2.32 -3.32 -0.96
C ARG A 109 2.31 -2.42 -2.20
N TYR A 110 1.21 -1.71 -2.46
CA TYR A 110 0.94 -1.09 -3.76
C TYR A 110 0.79 0.44 -3.76
N ALA A 111 0.73 1.14 -2.61
CA ALA A 111 0.56 2.60 -2.59
C ALA A 111 1.61 3.35 -3.42
N GLY A 112 2.81 2.77 -3.58
CA GLY A 112 3.86 3.31 -4.43
C GLY A 112 3.51 3.41 -5.92
N ALA A 113 2.51 2.68 -6.43
CA ALA A 113 2.05 2.80 -7.81
C ALA A 113 0.68 3.49 -7.92
N ALA A 114 0.09 3.95 -6.81
CA ALA A 114 -1.19 4.65 -6.85
C ALA A 114 -0.99 6.06 -7.43
N GLN A 115 -1.81 6.41 -8.43
CA GLN A 115 -1.83 7.76 -8.97
C GLN A 115 -2.57 8.72 -8.04
N ASN A 116 -3.61 8.22 -7.36
CA ASN A 116 -4.38 9.02 -6.42
C ASN A 116 -4.77 8.17 -5.21
N ILE A 117 -4.58 8.70 -4.01
CA ILE A 117 -5.15 8.15 -2.79
C ILE A 117 -5.91 9.25 -2.06
N THR A 118 -7.18 9.00 -1.75
CA THR A 118 -8.04 9.94 -1.01
C THR A 118 -8.53 9.31 0.29
N GLU A 119 -8.24 9.97 1.41
CA GLU A 119 -8.71 9.62 2.75
C GLU A 119 -9.86 10.55 3.16
N LYS A 120 -11.03 9.99 3.50
CA LYS A 120 -12.19 10.73 4.02
C LYS A 120 -12.82 9.97 5.19
N GLY A 121 -12.58 10.45 6.41
CA GLY A 121 -12.99 9.76 7.63
C GLY A 121 -12.39 8.35 7.69
N LYS A 122 -13.25 7.32 7.74
CA LYS A 122 -12.86 5.90 7.68
C LYS A 122 -12.72 5.33 6.26
N THR A 123 -13.05 6.12 5.24
CA THR A 123 -12.99 5.68 3.85
C THR A 123 -11.63 6.01 3.26
N VAL A 124 -11.02 5.04 2.56
CA VAL A 124 -9.83 5.28 1.76
C VAL A 124 -10.07 4.77 0.35
N GLU A 125 -9.85 5.61 -0.65
CA GLU A 125 -9.89 5.23 -2.05
C GLU A 125 -8.49 5.28 -2.64
N ALA A 126 -8.02 4.18 -3.22
CA ALA A 126 -6.80 4.12 -4.01
C ALA A 126 -7.14 3.93 -5.48
N PHE A 127 -6.60 4.79 -6.33
CA PHE A 127 -6.77 4.79 -7.78
C PHE A 127 -5.42 4.58 -8.47
N PHE A 128 -5.40 3.62 -9.37
CA PHE A 128 -4.22 3.22 -10.13
C PHE A 128 -4.52 3.28 -11.63
N ILE A 129 -3.49 3.61 -12.40
CA ILE A 129 -3.52 3.53 -13.87
C ILE A 129 -2.59 2.42 -14.37
N THR A 130 -3.01 1.73 -15.42
CA THR A 130 -2.31 0.60 -16.04
C THR A 130 -2.54 0.56 -17.56
N GLY A 131 -1.94 -0.41 -18.27
CA GLY A 131 -2.11 -0.59 -19.72
C GLY A 131 -1.41 0.46 -20.60
N PRO A 132 -1.53 0.36 -21.93
CA PRO A 132 -0.95 1.31 -22.88
C PRO A 132 -1.46 2.72 -22.61
N ARG A 133 -0.54 3.69 -22.57
CA ARG A 133 -0.83 5.11 -22.29
C ARG A 133 -1.55 5.37 -20.96
N GLY A 134 -1.65 4.38 -20.07
CA GLY A 134 -2.36 4.51 -18.79
C GLY A 134 -3.89 4.47 -18.88
N TYR A 135 -4.49 3.89 -19.93
CA TYR A 135 -5.95 3.85 -20.10
C TYR A 135 -6.68 2.77 -19.26
N GLY A 136 -5.96 1.79 -18.72
CA GLY A 136 -6.51 0.85 -17.76
C GLY A 136 -6.62 1.52 -16.39
N GLU A 137 -7.75 1.36 -15.72
CA GLU A 137 -7.99 1.94 -14.40
C GLU A 137 -8.29 0.82 -13.40
N LEU A 138 -7.76 0.96 -12.18
CA LEU A 138 -8.16 0.17 -11.01
C LEU A 138 -8.52 1.14 -9.89
N ARG A 139 -9.70 0.95 -9.30
CA ARG A 139 -10.15 1.70 -8.13
C ARG A 139 -10.47 0.72 -7.02
N VAL A 140 -9.87 0.91 -5.86
CA VAL A 140 -10.12 0.13 -4.65
C VAL A 140 -10.57 1.08 -3.55
N THR A 141 -11.77 0.86 -3.03
CA THR A 141 -12.33 1.66 -1.94
C THR A 141 -12.44 0.79 -0.70
N PHE A 142 -11.90 1.28 0.41
CA PHE A 142 -11.98 0.68 1.74
C PHE A 142 -12.97 1.46 2.61
N ASP A 143 -13.70 0.76 3.46
CA ASP A 143 -14.43 1.34 4.59
C ASP A 143 -13.93 0.70 5.88
N GLY A 144 -13.14 1.46 6.65
CA GLY A 144 -12.31 0.92 7.72
C GLY A 144 -11.15 0.13 7.13
N ASP A 145 -11.00 -1.14 7.52
CA ASP A 145 -9.91 -2.00 7.06
C ASP A 145 -10.30 -2.95 5.91
N LYS A 146 -11.59 -3.00 5.53
CA LYS A 146 -12.09 -3.94 4.53
C LYS A 146 -12.38 -3.26 3.20
N VAL A 147 -12.17 -3.99 2.09
CA VAL A 147 -12.64 -3.57 0.78
C VAL A 147 -14.16 -3.43 0.80
N LYS A 148 -14.63 -2.24 0.41
CA LYS A 148 -16.03 -1.92 0.16
C LYS A 148 -16.40 -2.15 -1.30
N SER A 149 -15.53 -1.74 -2.21
CA SER A 149 -15.71 -1.91 -3.65
C SER A 149 -14.37 -1.96 -4.38
N MET A 150 -14.33 -2.72 -5.45
CA MET A 150 -13.20 -2.78 -6.38
C MET A 150 -13.75 -2.77 -7.81
N THR A 151 -13.21 -1.92 -8.67
CA THR A 151 -13.64 -1.79 -10.08
C THR A 151 -12.42 -1.60 -10.98
N ASN A 152 -12.45 -2.22 -12.16
CA ASN A 152 -11.41 -2.09 -13.18
C ASN A 152 -11.97 -1.92 -14.60
N THR A 153 -11.18 -1.35 -15.50
CA THR A 153 -11.52 -1.19 -16.93
C THR A 153 -10.67 -2.06 -17.86
N PHE A 154 -9.63 -2.73 -17.34
CA PHE A 154 -8.77 -3.63 -18.10
C PHE A 154 -9.26 -5.09 -18.05
N GLN A 155 -8.89 -5.88 -19.05
CA GLN A 155 -9.21 -7.31 -19.13
C GLN A 155 -8.35 -8.13 -18.14
N GLU A 156 -8.96 -9.17 -17.55
CA GLU A 156 -8.37 -10.05 -16.51
C GLU A 156 -7.51 -11.21 -17.03
#